data_AF-A0A2S9MSZ1-F1
#
_entry.id   AF-A0A2S9MSZ1-F1
#
_cell.length_a   1.000
_cell.length_b   1.000
_cell.length_c   1.000
_cell.angle_alpha   90.00
_cell.angle_beta   90.00
_cell.angle_gamma   90.00
#
_symmetry.space_group_name_H-M   'P 1'
#
loop_
_entity.id
_entity.type
_entity.pdbx_description
1 polymer ?
#
loop_
_entity_poly.entity_id
_entity_poly.type
_entity_poly.pdbx_seq_one_letter_code
_entity_poly.pdbx_strand_id
1 'polypeptide(L)' 'MPRVVSPGVVEVGPFFDRLGSGGYFIAKAVDGRREFHWYTEYAKQGEQFLMTRDEAFDNALDAVEMTRASRERRAA' A
#
# COMPACT_ATOMS: atom_id res chain seq x y z
N MET A 1 11.23 -10.68 -0.85
CA MET A 1 12.27 -9.62 -0.72
C MET A 1 11.62 -8.30 -1.13
N PRO A 2 11.81 -7.19 -0.38
CA PRO A 2 11.20 -5.90 -0.73
C PRO A 2 11.62 -5.44 -2.13
N ARG A 3 10.69 -4.92 -2.93
CA ARG A 3 10.97 -4.41 -4.29
C ARG A 3 10.31 -3.04 -4.51
N VAL A 4 11.02 -2.13 -5.16
CA VAL A 4 10.41 -0.86 -5.62
C VAL A 4 9.54 -1.19 -6.83
N VAL A 5 8.25 -0.86 -6.75
CA VAL A 5 7.27 -1.11 -7.82
C VAL A 5 6.83 0.18 -8.53
N SER A 6 7.02 1.32 -7.88
CA SER A 6 6.75 2.66 -8.40
C SER A 6 7.58 3.68 -7.61
N PRO A 7 7.90 4.88 -8.14
CA PRO A 7 8.56 5.92 -7.36
C PRO A 7 7.86 6.17 -6.01
N GLY A 8 8.57 5.95 -4.91
CA GLY A 8 8.02 6.14 -3.56
C GLY A 8 7.17 4.99 -3.01
N VAL A 9 6.98 3.91 -3.78
CA VAL A 9 6.22 2.71 -3.37
C VAL A 9 7.10 1.45 -3.40
N VAL A 10 7.17 0.78 -2.25
CA VAL A 10 7.88 -0.50 -2.09
C VAL A 10 6.89 -1.59 -1.77
N GLU A 11 6.89 -2.67 -2.54
CA GLU A 11 6.13 -3.88 -2.24
C GLU A 11 6.94 -4.82 -1.35
N VAL A 12 6.32 -5.34 -0.29
CA VAL A 12 6.89 -6.31 0.64
C VAL A 12 5.99 -7.54 0.69
N GLY A 13 6.57 -8.72 0.40
CA GLY A 13 5.86 -10.00 0.37
C GLY A 13 6.14 -10.81 -0.91
N PRO A 14 5.31 -11.82 -1.23
CA PRO A 14 4.17 -12.25 -0.42
C PRO A 14 4.59 -12.95 0.89
N PHE A 15 3.78 -12.80 1.93
CA PHE A 15 3.82 -13.57 3.16
C PHE A 15 2.65 -14.56 3.16
N PHE A 16 2.83 -15.67 3.86
CA PHE A 16 1.75 -16.60 4.18
C PHE A 16 1.48 -16.53 5.68
N ASP A 17 0.25 -16.19 6.06
CA ASP A 17 -0.19 -16.17 7.45
C ASP A 17 -1.49 -16.97 7.64
N ARG A 18 -2.14 -16.83 8.81
CA ARG A 18 -3.39 -17.54 9.14
C ARG A 18 -4.60 -17.07 8.32
N LEU A 19 -4.53 -15.88 7.71
CA LEU A 19 -5.59 -15.28 6.90
C LEU A 19 -5.43 -15.58 5.40
N GLY A 20 -4.27 -16.09 4.98
CA GLY A 20 -4.00 -16.57 3.63
C GLY A 20 -2.62 -16.13 3.14
N SER A 21 -2.48 -16.01 1.82
CA SER A 21 -1.30 -15.36 1.24
C SER A 21 -1.58 -13.87 1.02
N GLY A 22 -0.60 -13.01 1.24
CA GLY A 22 -0.79 -11.57 1.20
C GLY A 22 0.52 -10.81 1.17
N GLY A 23 0.45 -9.50 1.28
CA GLY A 23 1.61 -8.62 1.33
C GLY A 23 1.20 -7.20 1.65
N TYR A 24 2.13 -6.27 1.57
CA TYR A 24 1.81 -4.87 1.75
C TYR A 24 2.70 -3.96 0.92
N PHE A 25 2.20 -2.76 0.65
CA PHE A 25 2.96 -1.68 0.06
C PHE A 25 3.35 -0.66 1.13
N ILE A 26 4.60 -0.18 1.08
CA ILE A 26 5.09 0.95 1.85
C ILE A 26 5.10 2.16 0.93
N ALA A 27 4.29 3.17 1.25
CA ALA A 27 4.29 4.47 0.58
C ALA A 27 4.99 5.53 1.44
N LYS A 28 5.78 6.41 0.82
CA LYS A 28 6.24 7.64 1.46
C LYS A 28 5.12 8.69 1.42
N ALA A 29 4.37 8.78 2.50
CA ALA A 29 3.22 9.66 2.70
C ALA A 29 3.62 11.00 3.36
N VAL A 30 2.65 11.94 3.47
CA VAL A 30 2.84 13.27 4.08
C VAL A 30 3.21 13.15 5.56
N ASP A 31 2.61 12.17 6.24
CA ASP A 31 2.76 11.86 7.66
C ASP A 31 3.92 10.88 7.94
N GLY A 32 4.66 10.44 6.92
CA GLY A 32 5.79 9.54 7.07
C GLY A 32 5.70 8.32 6.15
N ARG A 33 5.74 7.12 6.73
CA ARG A 33 5.56 5.87 5.97
C ARG A 33 4.18 5.31 6.27
N ARG A 34 3.43 4.97 5.23
CA ARG A 34 2.14 4.28 5.34
C ARG A 34 2.23 2.90 4.74
N GLU A 35 1.57 1.93 5.39
CA GLU A 35 1.49 0.55 4.94
C GLU A 35 0.07 0.24 4.46
N PHE A 36 -0.02 -0.40 3.29
CA PHE A 36 -1.28 -0.80 2.67
C PHE A 36 -1.27 -2.31 2.44
N HIS A 37 -2.05 -3.04 3.25
CA HIS A 37 -2.05 -4.50 3.31
C HIS A 37 -3.05 -5.11 2.33
N TRP A 38 -2.65 -6.16 1.63
CA TRP A 38 -3.48 -6.91 0.69
C TRP A 38 -3.41 -8.42 0.92
N TYR A 39 -4.45 -9.12 0.52
CA TYR A 39 -4.59 -10.57 0.67
C TYR A 39 -5.09 -11.21 -0.63
N THR A 40 -4.64 -12.42 -0.94
CA THR A 40 -5.04 -13.19 -2.15
C THR A 40 -6.28 -14.04 -1.93
N GLU A 41 -6.48 -14.49 -0.69
CA GLU A 41 -7.64 -15.27 -0.31
C GLU A 41 -8.69 -14.25 0.12
N TYR A 42 -9.78 -14.16 -0.64
CA TYR A 42 -10.96 -13.40 -0.23
C TYR A 42 -11.28 -13.81 1.20
N ALA A 43 -11.13 -12.88 2.15
CA ALA A 43 -11.68 -13.05 3.48
C ALA A 43 -13.04 -13.69 3.31
N LYS A 44 -13.25 -14.81 4.01
CA LYS A 44 -14.57 -15.42 4.17
C LYS A 44 -15.60 -14.29 4.21
N GLN A 45 -16.51 -14.29 3.22
CA GLN A 45 -17.49 -13.23 2.97
C GLN A 45 -17.95 -12.57 4.28
N GLY A 46 -17.45 -11.36 4.57
CA GLY A 46 -17.80 -10.66 5.80
C GLY A 46 -16.81 -9.61 6.29
N GLU A 47 -15.52 -9.72 5.98
CA GLU A 47 -14.54 -8.73 6.41
C GLU A 47 -14.34 -7.63 5.35
N GLN A 48 -15.06 -6.51 5.51
CA GLN A 48 -15.00 -5.32 4.65
C GLN A 48 -13.64 -4.59 4.67
N PHE A 49 -12.67 -5.05 5.45
CA PHE A 49 -11.41 -4.34 5.68
C PHE A 49 -10.22 -4.92 4.91
N LEU A 50 -10.41 -5.97 4.11
CA LEU A 50 -9.33 -6.55 3.30
C LEU A 50 -9.30 -5.96 1.89
N MET A 51 -8.12 -5.48 1.47
CA MET A 51 -7.88 -5.02 0.11
C MET A 51 -7.33 -6.16 -0.75
N THR A 52 -7.70 -6.15 -2.03
CA THR A 52 -6.94 -6.82 -3.07
C THR A 52 -5.57 -6.16 -3.25
N ARG A 53 -4.66 -6.86 -3.93
CA ARG A 53 -3.33 -6.31 -4.22
C ARG A 53 -3.40 -5.01 -5.01
N ASP A 54 -4.33 -4.91 -5.97
CA ASP A 54 -4.45 -3.74 -6.83
C ASP A 54 -5.04 -2.55 -6.05
N GLU A 55 -6.08 -2.77 -5.22
CA GLU A 55 -6.63 -1.71 -4.35
C GLU A 55 -5.59 -1.17 -3.36
N ALA A 56 -4.80 -2.06 -2.75
CA ALA A 56 -3.71 -1.64 -1.87
C ALA A 56 -2.61 -0.87 -2.62
N PHE A 57 -2.39 -1.20 -3.89
CA PHE A 57 -1.41 -0.52 -4.74
C PHE A 57 -1.89 0.88 -5.15
N ASP A 58 -3.14 1.01 -5.58
CA ASP A 58 -3.74 2.30 -5.94
C ASP A 58 -3.72 3.26 -4.74
N ASN A 59 -4.12 2.78 -3.56
CA ASN A 59 -4.06 3.56 -2.33
C ASN A 59 -2.61 3.99 -1.96
N ALA A 60 -1.61 3.15 -2.26
CA ALA A 60 -0.22 3.50 -2.05
C ALA A 60 0.27 4.58 -3.01
N LEU A 61 -0.18 4.55 -4.28
CA LEU A 61 0.12 5.59 -5.27
C LEU A 61 -0.51 6.93 -4.87
N ASP A 62 -1.78 6.93 -4.47
CA ASP A 62 -2.49 8.13 -4.02
C ASP A 62 -1.78 8.78 -2.84
N ALA A 63 -1.30 7.99 -1.88
CA ALA A 63 -0.54 8.51 -0.74
C ALA A 63 0.77 9.21 -1.15
N VAL A 64 1.46 8.69 -2.18
CA VAL A 64 2.68 9.33 -2.71
C VAL A 64 2.34 10.62 -3.45
N GLU A 65 1.30 10.62 -4.29
CA GLU A 65 0.89 11.81 -5.04
C GLU A 65 0.41 12.94 -4.12
N MET A 66 -0.39 12.62 -3.10
CA MET A 66 -0.76 13.59 -2.05
C MET A 66 0.46 14.20 -1.36
N THR A 67 1.52 13.42 -1.19
CA THR A 67 2.79 13.89 -0.59
C THR A 67 3.53 14.83 -1.50
N ARG A 68 3.61 14.49 -2.78
CA ARG A 68 4.21 15.34 -3.80
C ARG A 68 3.47 16.67 -3.91
N ALA A 69 2.15 16.63 -4.09
CA ALA A 69 1.30 17.82 -4.16
C ALA A 69 1.40 18.69 -2.89
N SER A 70 1.54 18.07 -1.72
CA SER A 70 1.75 18.81 -0.46
C SER A 70 3.11 19.51 -0.39
N ARG A 71 4.16 18.90 -0.95
CA ARG A 71 5.49 19.51 -1.00
C ARG A 71 5.56 20.65 -2.00
N GLU A 72 4.98 20.48 -3.18
CA GLU A 72 4.91 21.52 -4.21
C GLU A 72 4.17 22.76 -3.69
N ARG A 73 3.04 22.58 -3.01
CA ARG A 73 2.30 23.69 -2.37
C ARG A 73 3.06 24.43 -1.27
N ARG A 74 4.02 23.77 -0.59
CA ARG A 74 4.86 24.42 0.44
C ARG A 74 6.06 25.15 -0.13
N ALA A 75 6.42 24.86 -1.38
CA ALA A 75 7.59 25.44 -2.06
C ALA A 75 7.24 26.66 -2.93
N ALA A 76 5.95 26.90 -3.18
CA ALA A 76 5.39 28.08 -3.85
C ALA A 76 5.11 29.20 -2.84
#